data_AF-A0A6D2L5P1-F1
#
_entry.id   AF-A0A6D2L5P1-F1
#
_cell.length_a   1.000
_cell.length_b   1.000
_cell.length_c   1.000
_cell.angle_alpha   90.00
_cell.angle_beta   90.00
_cell.angle_gamma   90.00
#
_symmetry.space_group_name_H-M   'P 1'
#
loop_
_entity.id
_entity.type
_entity.pdbx_description
1 polymer ?
#
loop_
_entity_poly.entity_id
_entity_poly.type
_entity_poly.pdbx_seq_one_letter_code
_entity_poly.pdbx_strand_id
1 'polypeptide(L)'
;MDNAFFSGIVKGLEGLPEISADYKNVKLVRHGGNMLVLWDEFVGRKENMVWCAEISLERCSNEEIWGKVEWFDWVLTVPKSYVFMYALSATF
;
A
#
# COMPACT_ATOMS: atom_id res chain seq x y z
N MET A 1 8.69 -1.24 24.00
CA MET A 1 7.59 -1.17 23.01
C MET A 1 8.02 -2.08 21.90
N ASP A 2 7.39 -3.24 21.86
CA ASP A 2 7.98 -4.40 21.22
C ASP A 2 7.70 -4.26 19.73
N ASN A 3 8.75 -4.04 18.94
CA ASN A 3 8.67 -4.09 17.49
C ASN A 3 8.51 -5.56 17.07
N ALA A 4 7.37 -6.15 17.44
CA ALA A 4 6.98 -7.45 16.95
C ALA A 4 6.72 -7.31 15.44
N PHE A 5 7.63 -7.87 14.66
CA PHE A 5 7.48 -8.00 13.22
C PHE A 5 6.42 -9.09 13.01
N PHE A 6 5.19 -8.68 12.69
CA PHE A 6 4.14 -9.64 12.35
C PHE A 6 4.29 -10.01 10.88
N SER A 7 4.72 -11.24 10.61
CA SER A 7 4.59 -11.86 9.29
C SER A 7 3.25 -12.59 9.26
N GLY A 8 2.31 -12.12 8.44
CA GLY A 8 0.97 -12.70 8.38
C GLY A 8 0.24 -12.34 7.09
N ILE A 9 -0.73 -13.15 6.72
CA ILE A 9 -1.62 -12.91 5.57
C ILE A 9 -2.74 -11.98 6.04
N VAL A 10 -2.97 -10.88 5.32
CA VAL A 10 -4.12 -10.00 5.53
C VAL A 10 -5.30 -10.52 4.73
N LYS A 11 -6.42 -10.81 5.40
CA LYS A 11 -7.70 -11.21 4.77
C LYS A 11 -8.59 -9.98 4.55
N GLY A 12 -9.72 -10.10 3.85
CA GLY A 12 -10.73 -9.03 3.76
C GLY A 12 -10.43 -7.94 2.72
N LEU A 13 -9.50 -8.20 1.79
CA LEU A 13 -9.12 -7.25 0.73
C LEU A 13 -9.95 -7.44 -0.56
N GLU A 14 -11.17 -7.96 -0.45
CA GLU A 14 -12.04 -8.14 -1.61
C GLU A 14 -12.30 -6.79 -2.31
N GLY A 15 -12.20 -6.79 -3.64
CA GLY A 15 -12.40 -5.58 -4.45
C GLY A 15 -11.12 -4.83 -4.82
N LEU A 16 -9.97 -5.15 -4.20
CA LEU A 16 -8.67 -4.71 -4.73
C LEU A 16 -8.24 -5.60 -5.89
N PRO A 17 -7.56 -5.04 -6.91
CA PRO A 17 -6.92 -5.85 -7.94
C PRO A 17 -5.82 -6.72 -7.33
N GLU A 18 -5.49 -7.82 -8.01
CA GLU A 18 -4.34 -8.62 -7.63
C GLU A 18 -3.05 -7.80 -7.84
N ILE A 19 -2.39 -7.46 -6.73
CA ILE A 19 -1.12 -6.72 -6.75
C ILE A 19 0.00 -7.75 -6.92
N SER A 20 0.33 -8.07 -8.18
CA SER A 20 1.35 -9.08 -8.50
C SER A 20 2.78 -8.57 -8.26
N ALA A 21 3.72 -9.50 -8.15
CA ALA A 21 5.15 -9.20 -8.04
C ALA A 21 5.75 -8.57 -9.32
N ASP A 22 5.00 -8.55 -10.43
CA ASP A 22 5.44 -7.90 -11.67
C ASP A 22 5.39 -6.37 -11.57
N TYR A 23 4.63 -5.84 -10.60
CA TYR A 23 4.67 -4.43 -10.26
C TYR A 23 6.04 -4.08 -9.68
N LYS A 24 6.75 -3.20 -10.38
CA LYS A 24 8.16 -2.89 -10.08
C LYS A 24 8.32 -2.19 -8.73
N ASN A 25 7.29 -1.47 -8.30
CA ASN A 25 7.36 -0.67 -7.09
C ASN A 25 6.10 -0.82 -6.25
N VAL A 26 6.08 -1.80 -5.34
CA VAL A 26 5.06 -1.84 -4.26
C VAL A 26 5.65 -1.24 -2.98
N LYS A 27 4.93 -0.31 -2.35
CA LYS A 27 5.31 0.33 -1.08
C LYS A 27 4.16 0.29 -0.08
N LEU A 28 4.49 -0.07 1.16
CA LEU A 28 3.58 -0.02 2.30
C LEU A 28 3.98 1.16 3.18
N VAL A 29 3.02 2.02 3.51
CA VAL A 29 3.25 3.23 4.31
C VAL A 29 2.23 3.29 5.45
N ARG A 30 2.67 3.66 6.66
CA ARG A 30 1.75 3.93 7.78
C ARG A 30 1.14 5.31 7.62
N HIS A 31 -0.20 5.41 7.64
CA HIS A 31 -0.94 6.65 7.49
C HIS A 31 -2.12 6.71 8.45
N GLY A 32 -2.13 7.64 9.41
CA GLY A 32 -3.33 7.88 10.25
C GLY A 32 -3.88 6.68 11.03
N GLY A 33 -3.05 5.66 11.31
CA GLY A 33 -3.49 4.39 11.92
C GLY A 33 -3.86 3.30 10.89
N ASN A 34 -4.01 3.67 9.63
CA ASN A 34 -4.18 2.79 8.48
C ASN A 34 -2.84 2.46 7.80
N MET A 35 -2.93 1.56 6.83
CA MET A 35 -1.86 1.22 5.90
C MET A 35 -2.22 1.72 4.51
N LEU A 36 -1.34 2.49 3.88
CA LEU A 36 -1.40 2.77 2.46
C LEU A 36 -0.57 1.74 1.69
N VAL A 37 -1.14 1.21 0.62
CA VAL A 37 -0.45 0.42 -0.37
C VAL A 37 -0.33 1.26 -1.63
N LEU A 38 0.90 1.53 -2.05
CA LEU A 38 1.21 2.23 -3.28
C LEU A 38 1.83 1.23 -4.25
N TRP A 39 1.35 1.22 -5.49
CA TRP A 39 1.97 0.46 -6.57
C TRP A 39 1.89 1.21 -7.89
N ASP A 40 2.67 0.79 -8.87
CA ASP A 40 2.68 1.42 -10.17
C ASP A 40 2.39 0.46 -11.30
N GLU A 41 1.54 0.91 -12.21
CA GLU A 41 1.21 0.18 -13.43
C GLU A 41 1.78 0.91 -14.63
N PHE A 42 2.39 0.16 -15.55
CA PHE A 42 2.92 0.72 -16.78
C PHE A 42 1.79 1.01 -17.78
N VAL A 43 1.50 2.29 -18.00
CA VAL A 43 0.42 2.72 -18.90
C VAL A 43 1.02 3.32 -20.16
N GLY A 44 1.57 2.44 -21.00
CA GLY A 44 2.21 2.81 -22.27
C GLY A 44 3.69 3.14 -22.14
N ARG A 45 4.34 3.57 -23.25
CA ARG A 45 5.81 3.48 -23.39
C ARG A 45 6.65 4.36 -22.46
N LYS A 46 6.07 5.42 -21.87
CA LYS A 46 6.81 6.50 -21.19
C LYS A 46 6.27 6.90 -19.83
N GLU A 47 5.16 6.32 -19.39
CA GLU A 47 4.42 6.76 -18.22
C GLU A 47 3.98 5.56 -17.38
N ASN A 48 3.87 5.78 -16.07
CA ASN A 48 3.25 4.85 -15.13
C ASN A 48 2.11 5.56 -14.41
N MET A 49 1.05 4.83 -14.09
CA MET A 49 0.04 5.26 -13.14
C MET A 49 0.41 4.73 -11.77
N VAL A 50 0.52 5.64 -10.80
CA VAL A 50 0.66 5.31 -9.38
C VAL A 50 -0.73 5.15 -8.82
N TRP A 51 -0.99 3.96 -8.30
CA TRP A 51 -2.19 3.58 -7.59
C TRP A 51 -1.97 3.66 -6.09
N CYS A 52 -3.04 3.97 -5.35
CA CYS A 52 -3.02 4.00 -3.91
C CYS A 52 -4.30 3.36 -3.36
N ALA A 53 -4.14 2.45 -2.40
CA ALA A 53 -5.23 1.94 -1.59
C ALA A 53 -4.98 2.26 -0.12
N GLU A 54 -5.99 2.75 0.57
CA GLU A 54 -5.98 2.88 2.02
C GLU A 54 -6.71 1.71 2.66
N ILE A 55 -6.02 1.04 3.58
CA ILE A 55 -6.49 -0.19 4.21
C ILE A 55 -6.44 0.01 5.74
N SER A 56 -7.60 -0.03 6.37
CA SER A 56 -7.69 -0.16 7.83
C SER A 56 -7.41 -1.60 8.22
N LEU A 57 -6.65 -1.81 9.30
CA LEU A 57 -6.26 -3.14 9.78
C LEU A 57 -6.87 -3.40 11.15
N GLU A 58 -7.49 -4.57 11.30
CA GLU A 58 -8.06 -5.06 12.55
C GLU A 58 -7.44 -6.42 12.91
N ARG A 59 -7.16 -6.64 14.20
CA ARG A 59 -6.68 -7.94 14.71
C ARG A 59 -7.86 -8.73 15.24
N CYS A 60 -8.18 -9.88 14.64
CA CYS A 60 -9.40 -10.64 14.91
C CYS A 60 -9.20 -11.91 15.77
N SER A 61 -8.20 -11.93 16.66
CA SER A 61 -7.74 -13.08 17.49
C SER A 61 -6.79 -14.05 16.76
N ASN A 62 -6.02 -14.82 17.54
CA ASN A 62 -5.09 -15.87 17.09
C ASN A 62 -4.28 -15.52 15.82
N GLU A 63 -3.58 -14.38 15.85
CA GLU A 63 -2.64 -13.96 14.80
C GLU A 63 -3.28 -13.60 13.45
N GLU A 64 -4.62 -13.64 13.34
CA GLU A 64 -5.31 -13.20 12.13
C GLU A 64 -5.43 -11.68 12.06
N ILE A 65 -5.08 -11.14 10.88
CA ILE A 65 -5.22 -9.73 10.53
C ILE A 65 -6.25 -9.63 9.41
N TRP A 66 -7.27 -8.81 9.63
CA TRP A 66 -8.27 -8.46 8.64
C TRP A 66 -8.02 -7.03 8.16
N GLY A 67 -8.12 -6.84 6.85
CA GLY A 67 -8.07 -5.55 6.21
C GLY A 67 -9.47 -5.13 5.78
N LYS A 68 -9.72 -3.82 5.78
CA LYS A 68 -10.85 -3.19 5.10
C LYS A 68 -10.32 -2.14 4.16
N VAL A 69 -10.70 -2.22 2.89
CA VAL A 69 -10.34 -1.23 1.88
C VAL A 69 -11.21 0.00 2.09
N GLU A 70 -10.64 1.09 2.60
CA GLU A 70 -11.36 2.35 2.83
C GLU A 70 -11.57 3.10 1.51
N TRP A 71 -10.54 3.12 0.67
CA TRP A 71 -10.63 3.60 -0.71
C TRP A 71 -9.47 3.06 -1.56
N PHE A 72 -9.64 3.15 -2.87
CA PHE A 72 -8.62 2.78 -3.85
C PHE A 72 -8.83 3.58 -5.13
N ASP A 73 -7.80 4.27 -5.61
CA ASP A 73 -7.81 4.98 -6.89
C ASP A 73 -6.39 5.24 -7.43
N TRP A 74 -6.29 5.63 -8.71
CA TRP A 74 -5.06 6.16 -9.28
C TRP A 74 -4.87 7.59 -8.76
N VAL A 75 -3.69 7.88 -8.22
CA VAL A 75 -3.41 9.16 -7.57
C VAL A 75 -2.50 10.06 -8.39
N LEU A 76 -1.70 9.48 -9.28
CA LEU A 76 -0.72 10.25 -10.06
C LEU A 76 -0.27 9.51 -11.32
N THR A 77 -0.06 10.23 -12.42
CA THR A 77 0.70 9.75 -13.57
C THR A 77 2.13 10.28 -13.48
N VAL A 78 3.11 9.38 -13.57
CA VAL A 78 4.55 9.71 -13.46
C VAL A 78 5.31 9.28 -14.71
N PRO A 79 6.45 9.91 -15.02
CA PRO A 79 7.35 9.42 -16.06
C PRO A 79 7.81 7.99 -15.77
N LYS A 80 8.26 7.28 -16.82
CA LYS A 80 8.77 5.91 -16.73
C LYS A 80 9.83 5.70 -15.65
N SER A 81 10.65 6.72 -15.40
CA SER A 81 11.73 6.68 -14.42
C SER A 81 11.41 7.64 -13.29
N TYR A 82 11.15 7.09 -12.11
CA TYR A 82 10.91 7.82 -10.87
C TYR A 82 11.27 6.93 -9.67
N VAL A 83 11.31 7.52 -8.48
CA VAL A 83 11.51 6.78 -7.22
C VAL A 83 10.50 7.22 -6.19
N PHE A 84 9.95 6.29 -5.41
CA PHE A 84 9.16 6.62 -4.22
C PHE A 84 10.08 7.14 -3.12
N MET A 85 9.85 8.37 -2.67
CA MET A 85 10.52 8.97 -1.53
C MET A 85 9.57 9.05 -0.34
N TYR A 86 10.06 8.73 0.86
CA TYR A 86 9.32 8.95 2.10
C TYR A 86 9.96 10.12 2.86
N ALA A 87 9.13 10.98 3.45
CA ALA A 87 9.56 12.00 4.38
C ALA A 87 9.02 11.65 5.76
N LEU A 88 9.87 11.69 6.77
CA LEU A 88 9.43 11.64 8.16
C LEU A 88 9.03 13.06 8.56
N SER A 89 7.77 13.24 8.95
CA SER A 89 7.35 14.50 9.55
C SER A 89 8.00 14.62 10.93
N ALA A 90 8.60 15.78 11.22
CA ALA A 90 9.03 16.09 12.57
C ALA A 90 7.79 16.29 13.45
N THR A 91 7.50 15.32 14.32
CA THR A 91 6.53 15.50 15.40
C THR A 91 7.20 16.33 16.50
N PHE A 92 6.74 17.56 16.69
CA PHE A 92 7.08 18.42 17.81
C PHE A 92 6.18 18.15 19.01
#